data_AF-A0A498D4K9-F1
#
_entry.id   AF-A0A498D4K9-F1
#
_cell.length_a   1.000
_cell.length_b   1.000
_cell.length_c   1.000
_cell.angle_alpha   90.00
_cell.angle_beta   90.00
_cell.angle_gamma   90.00
#
_symmetry.space_group_name_H-M   'P 1'
#
loop_
_entity.id
_entity.type
_entity.pdbx_description
1 polymer ?
#
loop_
_entity_poly.entity_id
_entity_poly.type
_entity_poly.pdbx_seq_one_letter_code
_entity_poly.pdbx_strand_id
1 'polypeptide(L)'
;MNGKISEQHLLTLFLAFYQKADGQLSGYAFWALLKFIRNFGRDSTSLPLAQLSKVIGIQTKKLRDVLNELEQKGLLKIDFPETGKRARVRHLQLNLAYMGDDQIMSVEWLENNNKRMIRRIHLLKLIKTLFYKSEGVIISNLPKDLEVDWNLDYRSYLVLLRLLCGADSFGIVIGCGIGEIERATGLSKQSIYRAIQQLKQFGFIRSQAQGAIRNSFIQTESPIYALNLSHQFWGDAAIYGKFYILKYPQPHVFEVQKVASIFTLLDQKSVLFLTNENLELCIKILKHKNNYLMRDPLCWMKPNLYKKNINFNVMQSGEVMKFFDHYLELKKLHPENPLSAAFYLKPHENILKDDEVALESLECTQPIKLSGMHNRLGLFQSLLEQWCCQIYSQNKSLFKRLRDDNLAVINDESFERLECTDLLYPYSLQDNQIKAIKEDMVLKNESDKIEAIVTFRFKAEQSRVHQFLMALMDLIAYNQIYFFQQCIYRYSNIDNKLNTAKMSLGRALADAGERVKPFRILPRSFTQNTYSCCFVPDQHAKANEYLLCELEFQKPLQDGVSFDFPVQHMTEISPTLVELKDYGLLHRRCLSLFK
;
A
#
# COMPACT_ATOMS: atom_id res chain seq x y z
N MET A 1 4.85 -20.15 44.18
CA MET A 1 4.47 -18.74 43.92
C MET A 1 4.47 -18.55 42.41
N ASN A 2 3.31 -18.62 41.77
CA ASN A 2 3.15 -18.52 40.32
C ASN A 2 3.17 -17.05 39.90
N GLY A 3 4.35 -16.52 39.57
CA GLY A 3 4.45 -15.26 38.84
C GLY A 3 3.83 -15.45 37.46
N LYS A 4 2.62 -14.95 37.25
CA LYS A 4 1.94 -15.01 35.95
C LYS A 4 2.84 -14.29 34.93
N ILE A 5 3.43 -15.05 34.00
CA ILE A 5 4.26 -14.49 32.93
C ILE A 5 3.46 -13.38 32.24
N SER A 6 4.04 -12.19 32.10
CA SER A 6 3.32 -11.05 31.52
C SER A 6 2.92 -11.40 30.08
N GLU A 7 1.70 -11.06 29.68
CA GLU A 7 1.23 -11.39 28.33
C GLU A 7 2.04 -10.69 27.22
N GLN A 8 2.70 -9.59 27.57
CA GLN A 8 3.65 -8.90 26.71
C GLN A 8 4.94 -9.72 26.50
N HIS A 9 5.36 -10.47 27.51
CA HIS A 9 6.49 -11.39 27.42
C HIS A 9 6.18 -12.54 26.46
N LEU A 10 4.99 -13.13 26.52
CA LEU A 10 4.57 -14.21 25.63
C LEU A 10 4.50 -13.75 24.16
N LEU A 11 3.97 -12.54 23.91
CA LEU A 11 3.96 -11.96 22.57
C LEU A 11 5.38 -11.73 22.04
N THR A 12 6.26 -11.18 22.87
CA THR A 12 7.67 -10.92 22.50
C THR A 12 8.38 -12.22 22.14
N LEU A 13 8.16 -13.26 22.94
CA LEU A 13 8.68 -14.60 22.67
C LEU A 13 8.14 -15.15 21.34
N PHE A 14 6.83 -15.06 21.11
CA PHE A 14 6.21 -15.50 19.86
C PHE A 14 6.78 -14.77 18.64
N LEU A 15 6.89 -13.43 18.68
CA LEU A 15 7.40 -12.66 17.55
C LEU A 15 8.86 -13.00 17.20
N ALA A 16 9.70 -13.31 18.20
CA ALA A 16 11.06 -13.76 17.96
C ALA A 16 11.08 -15.10 17.19
N PHE A 17 10.24 -16.06 17.58
CA PHE A 17 10.14 -17.35 16.90
C PHE A 17 9.51 -17.21 15.51
N TYR A 18 8.47 -16.39 15.40
CA TYR A 18 7.77 -16.13 14.14
C TYR A 18 8.70 -15.60 13.05
N GLN A 19 9.62 -14.70 13.39
CA GLN A 19 10.58 -14.16 12.41
C GLN A 19 11.66 -15.16 12.00
N LYS A 20 12.14 -16.00 12.91
CA LYS A 20 13.17 -17.00 12.59
C LYS A 20 12.64 -18.20 11.82
N ALA A 21 11.39 -18.58 12.08
CA ALA A 21 10.75 -19.74 11.45
C ALA A 21 10.17 -19.45 10.05
N ASP A 22 10.40 -18.26 9.48
CA ASP A 22 9.85 -17.85 8.19
C ASP A 22 10.20 -18.85 7.07
N GLY A 23 9.18 -19.33 6.35
CA GLY A 23 9.35 -20.32 5.28
C GLY A 23 9.58 -21.76 5.72
N GLN A 24 9.60 -22.07 7.02
CA GLN A 24 10.04 -23.38 7.50
C GLN A 24 8.91 -24.30 8.00
N LEU A 25 7.71 -23.75 8.21
CA LEU A 25 6.61 -24.45 8.90
C LEU A 25 5.34 -24.52 8.07
N SER A 26 4.58 -25.58 8.28
CA SER A 26 3.19 -25.72 7.84
C SER A 26 2.27 -24.80 8.62
N GLY A 27 1.11 -24.45 8.05
CA GLY A 27 0.13 -23.60 8.77
C GLY A 27 -0.37 -24.19 10.09
N TYR A 28 -0.43 -25.52 10.20
CA TYR A 28 -0.77 -26.18 11.47
C TYR A 28 0.38 -26.08 12.49
N ALA A 29 1.63 -26.19 12.06
CA ALA A 29 2.79 -26.01 12.93
C ALA A 29 2.93 -24.57 13.42
N PHE A 30 2.71 -23.57 12.54
CA PHE A 30 2.63 -22.17 12.97
C PHE A 30 1.53 -21.94 14.02
N TRP A 31 0.34 -22.47 13.79
CA TRP A 31 -0.76 -22.38 14.74
C TRP A 31 -0.43 -23.05 16.08
N ALA A 32 0.15 -24.26 16.02
CA ALA A 32 0.55 -25.00 17.23
C ALA A 32 1.63 -24.26 18.03
N LEU A 33 2.64 -23.70 17.36
CA LEU A 33 3.69 -22.89 18.00
C LEU A 33 3.09 -21.66 18.69
N LEU A 34 2.20 -20.94 18.02
CA LEU A 34 1.50 -19.79 18.60
C LEU A 34 0.74 -20.18 19.87
N LYS A 35 -0.07 -21.24 19.80
CA LYS A 35 -0.88 -21.71 20.93
C LYS A 35 -0.01 -22.29 22.04
N PHE A 36 1.09 -22.95 21.71
CA PHE A 36 2.03 -23.46 22.70
C PHE A 36 2.66 -22.32 23.49
N ILE A 37 3.26 -21.33 22.81
CA ILE A 37 3.87 -20.16 23.45
C ILE A 37 2.85 -19.42 24.31
N ARG A 38 1.63 -19.25 23.81
CA ARG A 38 0.59 -18.54 24.56
C ARG A 38 0.17 -19.26 25.85
N ASN A 39 0.04 -20.58 25.83
CA ASN A 39 -0.45 -21.34 26.98
C ASN A 39 0.65 -21.73 27.98
N PHE A 40 1.86 -21.97 27.50
CA PHE A 40 2.96 -22.54 28.30
C PHE A 40 4.19 -21.64 28.38
N GLY A 41 4.32 -20.63 27.52
CA GLY A 41 5.52 -19.79 27.49
C GLY A 41 6.78 -20.63 27.35
N ARG A 42 7.72 -20.47 28.30
CA ARG A 42 8.98 -21.25 28.37
C ARG A 42 8.86 -22.53 29.18
N ASP A 43 7.75 -22.68 29.90
CA ASP A 43 7.56 -23.78 30.84
C ASP A 43 7.40 -25.09 30.06
N SER A 44 7.93 -26.17 30.62
CA SER A 44 7.74 -27.49 30.06
C SER A 44 6.34 -28.02 30.39
N THR A 45 5.79 -28.83 29.49
CA THR A 45 4.48 -29.45 29.68
C THR A 45 4.52 -30.94 29.38
N SER A 46 3.92 -31.73 30.27
CA SER A 46 3.80 -33.19 30.13
C SER A 46 2.36 -33.63 29.87
N LEU A 47 1.52 -32.71 29.36
CA LEU A 47 0.11 -33.00 29.13
C LEU A 47 -0.07 -34.17 28.14
N PRO A 48 -0.97 -35.13 28.46
CA PRO A 48 -1.39 -36.17 27.53
C PRO A 48 -1.87 -35.58 26.20
N LEU A 49 -1.71 -36.32 25.10
CA LEU A 49 -2.01 -35.81 23.75
C LEU A 49 -3.45 -35.36 23.56
N ALA A 50 -4.41 -36.04 24.19
CA ALA A 50 -5.80 -35.63 24.15
C ALA A 50 -6.03 -34.27 24.85
N GLN A 51 -5.34 -34.00 25.97
CA GLN A 51 -5.46 -32.72 26.68
C GLN A 51 -4.74 -31.61 25.94
N LEU A 52 -3.52 -31.87 25.46
CA LEU A 52 -2.76 -30.91 24.65
C LEU A 52 -3.50 -30.55 23.34
N SER A 53 -4.15 -31.52 22.71
CA SER A 53 -5.01 -31.33 21.54
C SER A 53 -6.13 -30.32 21.80
N LYS A 54 -6.78 -30.38 22.97
CA LYS A 54 -7.82 -29.41 23.36
C LYS A 54 -7.25 -28.01 23.57
N VAL A 55 -6.09 -27.89 24.23
CA VAL A 55 -5.44 -26.60 24.50
C VAL A 55 -4.95 -25.92 23.21
N ILE A 56 -4.35 -26.69 22.30
CA ILE A 56 -3.85 -26.18 21.02
C ILE A 56 -4.98 -25.96 20.01
N GLY A 57 -6.06 -26.74 20.09
CA GLY A 57 -7.18 -26.69 19.16
C GLY A 57 -6.92 -27.42 17.85
N ILE A 58 -6.01 -28.40 17.83
CA ILE A 58 -5.73 -29.28 16.68
C ILE A 58 -6.14 -30.70 17.05
N GLN A 59 -6.82 -31.41 16.14
CA GLN A 59 -7.22 -32.81 16.35
C GLN A 59 -6.02 -33.71 16.73
N THR A 60 -6.22 -34.57 17.73
CA THR A 60 -5.19 -35.47 18.30
C THR A 60 -4.35 -36.20 17.24
N LYS A 61 -4.98 -36.74 16.19
CA LYS A 61 -4.30 -37.46 15.11
C LYS A 61 -3.32 -36.56 14.37
N LYS A 62 -3.72 -35.33 14.04
CA LYS A 62 -2.90 -34.37 13.30
C LYS A 62 -1.85 -33.71 14.20
N LEU A 63 -2.16 -33.52 15.47
CA LEU A 63 -1.23 -32.87 16.42
C LEU A 63 0.08 -33.66 16.56
N ARG A 64 0.05 -35.00 16.48
CA ARG A 64 1.28 -35.81 16.55
C ARG A 64 2.25 -35.45 15.42
N ASP A 65 1.77 -35.36 14.20
CA ASP A 65 2.58 -35.00 13.03
C ASP A 65 3.14 -33.58 13.18
N VAL A 66 2.31 -32.66 13.70
CA VAL A 66 2.69 -31.26 13.92
C VAL A 66 3.78 -31.11 14.98
N LEU A 67 3.71 -31.88 16.08
CA LEU A 67 4.75 -31.87 17.11
C LEU A 67 6.08 -32.40 16.56
N ASN A 68 6.04 -33.47 15.77
CA ASN A 68 7.24 -34.00 15.10
C ASN A 68 7.84 -32.97 14.15
N GLU A 69 7.02 -32.21 13.40
CA GLU A 69 7.50 -31.14 12.54
C GLU A 69 8.22 -30.05 13.36
N LEU A 70 7.63 -29.60 14.46
CA LEU A 70 8.21 -28.58 15.33
C LEU A 70 9.52 -29.05 16.00
N GLU A 71 9.60 -30.33 16.36
CA GLU A 71 10.83 -30.95 16.88
C GLU A 71 11.92 -31.05 15.81
N GLN A 72 11.60 -31.54 14.62
CA GLN A 72 12.54 -31.65 13.49
C GLN A 72 13.12 -30.29 13.06
N LYS A 73 12.32 -29.23 13.18
CA LYS A 73 12.75 -27.84 12.93
C LYS A 73 13.49 -27.23 14.11
N GLY A 74 13.67 -27.97 15.20
CA GLY A 74 14.41 -27.54 16.39
C GLY A 74 13.69 -26.46 17.19
N LEU A 75 12.38 -26.27 17.02
CA LEU A 75 11.59 -25.26 17.73
C LEU A 75 11.08 -25.77 19.08
N LEU A 76 10.76 -27.06 19.15
CA LEU A 76 10.40 -27.76 20.38
C LEU A 76 11.44 -28.84 20.70
N LYS A 77 11.70 -29.04 21.99
CA LYS A 77 12.39 -30.21 22.54
C LYS A 77 11.33 -31.17 23.08
N ILE A 78 11.48 -32.45 22.74
CA ILE A 78 10.62 -33.53 23.24
C ILE A 78 11.49 -34.54 23.97
N ASP A 79 11.43 -34.51 25.29
CA ASP A 79 12.24 -35.39 26.14
C ASP A 79 11.36 -36.47 26.79
N PHE A 80 11.98 -37.61 27.11
CA PHE A 80 11.37 -38.71 27.87
C PHE A 80 12.19 -38.96 29.15
N PRO A 81 12.14 -38.04 30.13
CA PRO A 81 13.03 -38.06 31.29
C PRO A 81 12.69 -39.18 32.29
N GLU A 82 11.49 -39.75 32.26
CA GLU A 82 11.09 -40.83 33.17
C GLU A 82 11.55 -42.21 32.64
N THR A 83 11.95 -43.11 33.54
CA THR A 83 12.33 -44.50 33.20
C THR A 83 11.25 -45.50 33.65
N GLY A 84 11.16 -46.67 33.01
CA GLY A 84 10.20 -47.73 33.37
C GLY A 84 8.79 -47.54 32.78
N LYS A 85 7.72 -47.93 33.50
CA LYS A 85 6.32 -47.89 33.01
C LYS A 85 5.86 -46.48 32.59
N ARG A 86 6.51 -45.43 33.09
CA ARG A 86 6.24 -44.03 32.76
C ARG A 86 7.18 -43.42 31.71
N ALA A 87 8.10 -44.20 31.13
CA ALA A 87 9.01 -43.75 30.06
C ALA A 87 8.33 -43.29 28.77
N ARG A 88 7.00 -43.39 28.68
CA ARG A 88 6.20 -42.90 27.56
C ARG A 88 5.66 -41.48 27.78
N VAL A 89 5.88 -40.89 28.95
CA VAL A 89 5.47 -39.50 29.24
C VAL A 89 6.48 -38.56 28.59
N ARG A 90 6.02 -37.87 27.55
CA ARG A 90 6.78 -36.85 26.85
C ARG A 90 6.76 -35.54 27.63
N HIS A 91 7.87 -34.83 27.66
CA HIS A 91 8.00 -33.47 28.16
C HIS A 91 8.28 -32.56 26.96
N LEU A 92 7.38 -31.60 26.73
CA LEU A 92 7.46 -30.65 25.63
C LEU A 92 7.96 -29.32 26.16
N GLN A 93 9.00 -28.76 25.57
CA GLN A 93 9.51 -27.43 25.92
C GLN A 93 9.94 -26.66 24.68
N LEU A 94 9.84 -25.33 24.69
CA LEU A 94 10.46 -24.50 23.66
C LEU A 94 11.98 -24.68 23.67
N ASN A 95 12.55 -24.88 22.49
CA ASN A 95 13.99 -24.88 22.33
C ASN A 95 14.52 -23.44 22.26
N LEU A 96 14.95 -22.89 23.38
CA LEU A 96 15.53 -21.53 23.39
C LEU A 96 16.86 -21.46 22.64
N ALA A 97 17.60 -22.57 22.47
CA ALA A 97 18.83 -22.59 21.68
C ALA A 97 18.58 -22.33 20.18
N TYR A 98 17.34 -22.49 19.69
CA TYR A 98 16.93 -22.04 18.36
C TYR A 98 17.15 -20.53 18.15
N MET A 99 17.25 -19.76 19.24
CA MET A 99 17.52 -18.33 19.20
C MET A 99 19.01 -17.96 19.09
N GLY A 100 19.94 -18.92 19.17
CA GLY A 100 21.39 -18.70 19.13
C GLY A 100 22.09 -19.14 20.42
N ASP A 101 23.38 -19.46 20.33
CA ASP A 101 24.17 -20.20 21.33
C ASP A 101 24.68 -19.39 22.54
N ASP A 102 24.27 -18.13 22.72
CA ASP A 102 24.70 -17.39 23.92
C ASP A 102 23.94 -17.88 25.17
N GLN A 103 24.70 -18.63 25.97
CA GLN A 103 24.38 -19.23 27.25
C GLN A 103 23.55 -18.28 28.13
N ILE A 104 22.39 -18.78 28.58
CA ILE A 104 21.50 -18.16 29.56
C ILE A 104 20.92 -16.81 29.09
N MET A 105 19.95 -16.88 28.17
CA MET A 105 19.14 -15.73 27.76
C MET A 105 18.36 -15.14 28.95
N SER A 106 18.91 -14.11 29.60
CA SER A 106 18.15 -13.31 30.56
C SER A 106 16.94 -12.67 29.87
N VAL A 107 15.83 -12.53 30.59
CA VAL A 107 14.60 -11.89 30.11
C VAL A 107 14.88 -10.48 29.60
N GLU A 108 15.81 -9.77 30.24
CA GLU A 108 16.24 -8.42 29.85
C GLU A 108 16.94 -8.37 28.49
N TRP A 109 17.72 -9.38 28.10
CA TRP A 109 18.39 -9.40 26.80
C TRP A 109 17.40 -9.65 25.65
N LEU A 110 16.47 -10.59 25.82
CA LEU A 110 15.37 -10.81 24.88
C LEU A 110 14.50 -9.56 24.76
N GLU A 111 14.19 -8.89 25.87
CA GLU A 111 13.46 -7.62 25.84
C GLU A 111 14.28 -6.49 25.22
N ASN A 112 15.60 -6.40 25.42
CA ASN A 112 16.44 -5.34 24.87
C ASN A 112 16.74 -5.51 23.37
N ASN A 113 17.00 -6.73 22.90
CA ASN A 113 17.15 -7.00 21.47
C ASN A 113 15.81 -6.95 20.73
N ASN A 114 14.75 -7.50 21.34
CA ASN A 114 13.42 -7.36 20.74
C ASN A 114 12.88 -5.95 20.84
N LYS A 115 13.33 -5.07 21.76
CA LYS A 115 12.91 -3.65 21.77
C LYS A 115 13.20 -2.97 20.43
N ARG A 116 14.37 -3.20 19.82
CA ARG A 116 14.68 -2.63 18.49
C ARG A 116 13.80 -3.21 17.38
N MET A 117 13.53 -4.51 17.45
CA MET A 117 12.70 -5.24 16.49
C MET A 117 11.20 -4.88 16.61
N ILE A 118 10.67 -4.86 17.82
CA ILE A 118 9.32 -4.45 18.18
C ILE A 118 9.09 -2.98 17.80
N ARG A 119 10.10 -2.10 17.93
CA ARG A 119 10.02 -0.71 17.46
C ARG A 119 9.81 -0.58 15.95
N ARG A 120 10.19 -1.58 15.15
CA ARG A 120 9.95 -1.60 13.70
C ARG A 120 8.54 -2.07 13.33
N ILE A 121 7.81 -2.69 14.26
CA ILE A 121 6.44 -3.15 14.04
C ILE A 121 5.47 -2.01 14.36
N HIS A 122 4.99 -1.33 13.32
CA HIS A 122 4.14 -0.15 13.48
C HIS A 122 2.81 -0.44 14.18
N LEU A 123 2.18 -1.60 13.92
CA LEU A 123 0.86 -1.97 14.43
C LEU A 123 0.91 -2.98 15.61
N LEU A 124 1.95 -2.89 16.45
CA LEU A 124 2.14 -3.82 17.56
C LEU A 124 0.92 -3.95 18.48
N LYS A 125 0.20 -2.86 18.76
CA LYS A 125 -1.01 -2.89 19.61
C LYS A 125 -2.12 -3.79 19.03
N LEU A 126 -2.28 -3.77 17.71
CA LEU A 126 -3.26 -4.61 17.01
C LEU A 126 -2.80 -6.07 16.99
N ILE A 127 -1.51 -6.31 16.75
CA ILE A 127 -0.92 -7.66 16.82
C ILE A 127 -1.06 -8.26 18.23
N LYS A 128 -0.84 -7.44 19.27
CA LYS A 128 -1.05 -7.81 20.67
C LYS A 128 -2.51 -8.24 20.91
N THR A 129 -3.46 -7.44 20.42
CA THR A 129 -4.89 -7.76 20.51
C THR A 129 -5.25 -9.05 19.76
N LEU A 130 -4.72 -9.22 18.55
CA LEU A 130 -4.90 -10.44 17.75
C LEU A 130 -4.37 -11.67 18.51
N PHE A 131 -3.15 -11.57 19.06
CA PHE A 131 -2.52 -12.64 19.83
C PHE A 131 -3.36 -13.09 21.03
N TYR A 132 -3.98 -12.16 21.76
CA TYR A 132 -4.86 -12.49 22.88
C TYR A 132 -6.21 -13.06 22.45
N LYS A 133 -6.76 -12.56 21.34
CA LYS A 133 -8.03 -13.09 20.81
C LYS A 133 -7.89 -14.45 20.12
N SER A 134 -6.69 -15.03 20.01
CA SER A 134 -6.45 -16.38 19.47
C SER A 134 -7.08 -17.54 20.28
N GLU A 135 -7.82 -17.26 21.35
CA GLU A 135 -8.47 -18.28 22.20
C GLU A 135 -9.79 -18.71 21.61
N GLY A 136 -10.58 -17.73 21.13
CA GLY A 136 -11.85 -17.97 20.47
C GLY A 136 -11.71 -18.51 19.03
N VAL A 137 -10.48 -18.55 18.51
CA VAL A 137 -10.20 -19.09 17.18
C VAL A 137 -10.03 -20.61 17.27
N ILE A 138 -10.99 -21.32 16.67
CA ILE A 138 -11.02 -22.79 16.64
C ILE A 138 -10.72 -23.25 15.21
N ILE A 139 -9.97 -24.34 15.08
CA ILE A 139 -9.81 -25.04 13.80
C ILE A 139 -11.04 -25.94 13.58
N SER A 140 -12.19 -25.35 13.25
CA SER A 140 -13.37 -26.10 12.84
C SER A 140 -13.63 -25.91 11.34
N ASN A 141 -14.01 -27.00 10.68
CA ASN A 141 -14.61 -26.95 9.34
C ASN A 141 -16.14 -26.77 9.41
N LEU A 142 -16.71 -26.80 10.62
CA LEU A 142 -18.13 -26.59 10.87
C LEU A 142 -18.42 -25.09 10.95
N PRO A 143 -19.44 -24.59 10.23
CA PRO A 143 -19.90 -23.22 10.40
C PRO A 143 -20.32 -23.00 11.86
N LYS A 144 -19.77 -21.95 12.48
CA LYS A 144 -20.16 -21.55 13.84
C LYS A 144 -21.55 -20.90 13.80
N ASP A 145 -22.31 -21.07 14.87
CA ASP A 145 -23.58 -20.37 15.07
C ASP A 145 -23.38 -18.85 14.98
N LEU A 146 -24.30 -18.20 14.26
CA LEU A 146 -24.17 -16.87 13.65
C LEU A 146 -24.10 -15.68 14.63
N GLU A 147 -24.16 -15.90 15.95
CA GLU A 147 -24.60 -14.84 16.84
C GLU A 147 -23.51 -13.98 17.52
N VAL A 148 -22.22 -14.37 17.59
CA VAL A 148 -21.22 -13.52 18.31
C VAL A 148 -19.79 -13.52 17.77
N ASP A 149 -19.39 -14.39 16.84
CA ASP A 149 -17.98 -14.45 16.43
C ASP A 149 -17.70 -13.61 15.18
N TRP A 150 -16.62 -12.83 15.22
CA TRP A 150 -15.97 -12.16 14.07
C TRP A 150 -15.58 -13.12 12.92
N ASN A 151 -15.91 -14.41 13.06
CA ASN A 151 -15.72 -15.53 12.15
C ASN A 151 -14.30 -15.57 11.56
N LEU A 152 -13.30 -15.26 12.39
CA LEU A 152 -11.90 -15.39 12.02
C LEU A 152 -11.48 -16.85 12.23
N ASP A 153 -11.39 -17.62 11.15
CA ASP A 153 -10.80 -18.96 11.19
C ASP A 153 -9.27 -18.88 11.35
N TYR A 154 -8.61 -19.99 11.66
CA TYR A 154 -7.16 -19.98 11.88
C TYR A 154 -6.37 -19.55 10.63
N ARG A 155 -6.89 -19.79 9.42
CA ARG A 155 -6.23 -19.40 8.17
C ARG A 155 -6.28 -17.90 7.98
N SER A 156 -7.47 -17.32 8.12
CA SER A 156 -7.70 -15.87 8.09
C SER A 156 -6.93 -15.16 9.20
N TYR A 157 -6.82 -15.79 10.38
CA TYR A 157 -5.97 -15.31 11.46
C TYR A 157 -4.50 -15.22 11.03
N LEU A 158 -3.92 -16.30 10.49
CA LEU A 158 -2.51 -16.33 10.10
C LEU A 158 -2.22 -15.32 8.97
N VAL A 159 -3.14 -15.21 8.00
CA VAL A 159 -3.03 -14.20 6.93
C VAL A 159 -3.11 -12.78 7.51
N LEU A 160 -4.07 -12.50 8.41
CA LEU A 160 -4.20 -11.19 9.04
C LEU A 160 -2.97 -10.83 9.88
N LEU A 161 -2.42 -11.80 10.63
CA LEU A 161 -1.17 -11.62 11.37
C LEU A 161 -0.03 -11.26 10.42
N ARG A 162 0.12 -11.96 9.30
CA ARG A 162 1.17 -11.65 8.32
C ARG A 162 1.00 -10.24 7.75
N LEU A 163 -0.22 -9.86 7.38
CA LEU A 163 -0.51 -8.52 6.86
C LEU A 163 -0.21 -7.44 7.90
N LEU A 164 -0.58 -7.63 9.17
CA LEU A 164 -0.28 -6.67 10.25
C LEU A 164 1.23 -6.52 10.50
N CYS A 165 1.99 -7.62 10.42
CA CYS A 165 3.44 -7.58 10.56
C CYS A 165 4.13 -6.83 9.41
N GLY A 166 3.52 -6.80 8.22
CA GLY A 166 4.04 -6.09 7.04
C GLY A 166 3.39 -4.72 6.78
N ALA A 167 2.54 -4.24 7.69
CA ALA A 167 1.85 -2.97 7.52
C ALA A 167 2.63 -1.78 8.09
N ASP A 168 2.50 -0.62 7.44
CA ASP A 168 2.92 0.66 8.01
C ASP A 168 1.97 1.15 9.12
N SER A 169 2.26 2.31 9.71
CA SER A 169 1.43 2.90 10.78
C SER A 169 0.01 3.28 10.35
N PHE A 170 -0.30 3.26 9.06
CA PHE A 170 -1.60 3.56 8.49
C PHE A 170 -2.36 2.31 8.05
N GLY A 171 -1.76 1.12 8.24
CA GLY A 171 -2.37 -0.13 7.79
C GLY A 171 -2.15 -0.41 6.32
N ILE A 172 -1.22 0.28 5.65
CA ILE A 172 -0.88 0.02 4.26
C ILE A 172 0.16 -1.10 4.20
N VAL A 173 -0.14 -2.13 3.41
CA VAL A 173 0.74 -3.29 3.21
C VAL A 173 1.21 -3.30 1.75
N ILE A 174 2.52 -3.21 1.55
CA ILE A 174 3.18 -3.26 0.23
C ILE A 174 4.11 -4.49 0.20
N GLY A 175 4.23 -5.15 -0.95
CA GLY A 175 5.15 -6.28 -1.13
C GLY A 175 4.69 -7.61 -0.50
N CYS A 176 3.48 -7.68 0.08
CA CYS A 176 2.96 -8.89 0.70
C CYS A 176 2.01 -9.67 -0.23
N GLY A 177 2.58 -10.31 -1.26
CA GLY A 177 1.83 -11.12 -2.22
C GLY A 177 1.49 -12.52 -1.71
N ILE A 178 0.83 -13.34 -2.55
CA ILE A 178 0.46 -14.72 -2.19
C ILE A 178 1.68 -15.58 -1.85
N GLY A 179 2.79 -15.45 -2.60
CA GLY A 179 4.01 -16.20 -2.31
C GLY A 179 4.67 -15.80 -0.98
N GLU A 180 4.59 -14.52 -0.63
CA GLU A 180 5.08 -13.99 0.66
C GLU A 180 4.25 -14.53 1.82
N ILE A 181 2.91 -14.52 1.67
CA ILE A 181 1.99 -15.05 2.67
C ILE A 181 2.15 -16.57 2.78
N GLU A 182 2.31 -17.29 1.68
CA GLU A 182 2.54 -18.74 1.65
C GLU A 182 3.81 -19.11 2.42
N ARG A 183 4.92 -18.42 2.16
CA ARG A 183 6.18 -18.62 2.89
C ARG A 183 6.02 -18.35 4.39
N ALA A 184 5.40 -17.23 4.75
CA ALA A 184 5.30 -16.80 6.15
C ALA A 184 4.21 -17.50 6.96
N THR A 185 3.30 -18.24 6.33
CA THR A 185 2.18 -18.90 7.02
C THR A 185 2.11 -20.41 6.78
N GLY A 186 2.83 -20.96 5.80
CA GLY A 186 2.74 -22.36 5.43
C GLY A 186 1.36 -22.79 4.89
N LEU A 187 0.52 -21.83 4.50
CA LEU A 187 -0.80 -22.09 3.92
C LEU A 187 -0.71 -22.26 2.41
N SER A 188 -1.56 -23.12 1.84
CA SER A 188 -1.66 -23.24 0.39
C SER A 188 -2.24 -21.96 -0.24
N LYS A 189 -1.84 -21.66 -1.49
CA LYS A 189 -2.37 -20.51 -2.26
C LYS A 189 -3.90 -20.40 -2.24
N GLN A 190 -4.61 -21.52 -2.42
CA GLN A 190 -6.09 -21.56 -2.37
C GLN A 190 -6.64 -21.15 -0.99
N SER A 191 -6.00 -21.60 0.08
CA SER A 191 -6.36 -21.24 1.46
C SER A 191 -6.16 -19.74 1.69
N ILE A 192 -5.06 -19.19 1.19
CA ILE A 192 -4.74 -17.75 1.29
C ILE A 192 -5.78 -16.92 0.54
N TYR A 193 -6.15 -17.30 -0.68
CA TYR A 193 -7.19 -16.59 -1.43
C TYR A 193 -8.52 -16.57 -0.68
N ARG A 194 -8.95 -17.72 -0.11
CA ARG A 194 -10.18 -17.80 0.69
C ARG A 194 -10.10 -16.92 1.94
N ALA A 195 -8.99 -16.99 2.66
CA ALA A 195 -8.73 -16.16 3.83
C ALA A 195 -8.79 -14.65 3.51
N ILE A 196 -8.15 -14.19 2.42
CA ILE A 196 -8.21 -12.78 2.00
C ILE A 196 -9.66 -12.37 1.67
N GLN A 197 -10.44 -13.23 1.00
CA GLN A 197 -11.85 -12.94 0.72
C GLN A 197 -12.67 -12.83 2.00
N GLN A 198 -12.42 -13.72 2.96
CA GLN A 198 -13.06 -13.71 4.27
C GLN A 198 -12.71 -12.43 5.06
N LEU A 199 -11.44 -12.04 5.09
CA LEU A 199 -10.99 -10.79 5.72
C LEU A 199 -11.64 -9.54 5.09
N LYS A 200 -11.89 -9.54 3.77
CA LYS A 200 -12.66 -8.47 3.11
C LYS A 200 -14.15 -8.50 3.45
N GLN A 201 -14.73 -9.70 3.49
CA GLN A 201 -16.14 -9.91 3.78
C GLN A 201 -16.49 -9.45 5.20
N PHE A 202 -15.59 -9.68 6.15
CA PHE A 202 -15.71 -9.23 7.54
C PHE A 202 -15.05 -7.86 7.79
N GLY A 203 -14.60 -7.14 6.76
CA GLY A 203 -14.16 -5.76 6.89
C GLY A 203 -12.82 -5.54 7.60
N PHE A 204 -11.98 -6.57 7.76
CA PHE A 204 -10.58 -6.43 8.22
C PHE A 204 -9.67 -5.79 7.16
N ILE A 205 -9.99 -5.98 5.88
CA ILE A 205 -9.35 -5.29 4.75
C ILE A 205 -10.36 -4.29 4.20
N ARG A 206 -10.03 -3.00 4.25
CA ARG A 206 -10.86 -1.88 3.76
C ARG A 206 -10.90 -1.87 2.25
N SER A 207 -9.73 -1.77 1.65
CA SER A 207 -9.56 -1.63 0.22
C SER A 207 -8.28 -2.31 -0.23
N GLN A 208 -8.16 -2.52 -1.54
CA GLN A 208 -6.94 -3.03 -2.14
C GLN A 208 -6.77 -2.53 -3.57
N ALA A 209 -5.52 -2.32 -3.96
CA ALA A 209 -5.11 -2.33 -5.35
C ALA A 209 -4.75 -3.78 -5.73
N GLN A 210 -5.19 -4.22 -6.91
CA GLN A 210 -4.90 -5.59 -7.35
C GLN A 210 -3.41 -5.75 -7.66
N GLY A 211 -2.89 -6.95 -7.41
CA GLY A 211 -1.55 -7.32 -7.88
C GLY A 211 -1.51 -7.38 -9.40
N ALA A 212 -0.33 -7.15 -9.97
CA ALA A 212 -0.14 -7.12 -11.41
C ALA A 212 1.27 -7.54 -11.79
N ILE A 213 1.39 -8.34 -12.85
CA ILE A 213 2.69 -8.80 -13.35
C ILE A 213 3.17 -7.94 -14.51
N ARG A 214 4.48 -7.98 -14.81
CA ARG A 214 5.09 -7.33 -15.99
C ARG A 214 4.88 -5.81 -16.03
N ASN A 215 5.13 -5.13 -14.91
CA ASN A 215 5.30 -3.69 -14.93
C ASN A 215 6.74 -3.36 -15.32
N SER A 216 6.91 -2.32 -16.14
CA SER A 216 8.20 -1.84 -16.59
C SER A 216 9.00 -1.16 -15.48
N PHE A 217 8.36 -0.30 -14.70
CA PHE A 217 9.05 0.60 -13.77
C PHE A 217 9.23 0.00 -12.38
N ILE A 218 8.36 -0.94 -12.01
CA ILE A 218 8.33 -1.54 -10.68
C ILE A 218 8.38 -3.06 -10.78
N GLN A 219 9.14 -3.69 -9.89
CA GLN A 219 9.20 -5.16 -9.81
C GLN A 219 8.15 -5.76 -8.86
N THR A 220 7.49 -4.93 -8.04
CA THR A 220 6.44 -5.42 -7.15
C THR A 220 5.21 -5.86 -7.94
N GLU A 221 4.90 -7.15 -7.84
CA GLU A 221 3.68 -7.73 -8.43
C GLU A 221 2.56 -7.92 -7.40
N SER A 222 2.87 -7.65 -6.14
CA SER A 222 2.00 -7.92 -5.00
C SER A 222 0.88 -6.89 -4.91
N PRO A 223 -0.34 -7.30 -4.52
CA PRO A 223 -1.40 -6.35 -4.19
C PRO A 223 -0.99 -5.40 -3.07
N ILE A 224 -1.55 -4.19 -3.07
CA ILE A 224 -1.43 -3.24 -1.97
C ILE A 224 -2.73 -3.28 -1.17
N TYR A 225 -2.64 -3.58 0.13
CA TYR A 225 -3.80 -3.68 1.00
C TYR A 225 -3.88 -2.48 1.94
N ALA A 226 -5.09 -2.03 2.24
CA ALA A 226 -5.36 -1.16 3.39
C ALA A 226 -6.15 -1.92 4.44
N LEU A 227 -5.56 -2.07 5.62
CA LEU A 227 -6.16 -2.74 6.77
C LEU A 227 -7.16 -1.80 7.47
N ASN A 228 -8.19 -2.39 8.04
CA ASN A 228 -9.16 -1.66 8.84
C ASN A 228 -8.66 -1.50 10.28
N LEU A 229 -7.93 -0.42 10.53
CA LEU A 229 -7.39 -0.14 11.87
C LEU A 229 -8.45 0.23 12.90
N SER A 230 -9.62 0.70 12.46
CA SER A 230 -10.73 1.08 13.32
C SER A 230 -11.76 -0.05 13.47
N HIS A 231 -11.42 -1.28 13.06
CA HIS A 231 -12.33 -2.41 13.16
C HIS A 231 -12.61 -2.70 14.64
N GLN A 232 -13.88 -2.91 15.00
CA GLN A 232 -14.30 -3.16 16.38
C GLN A 232 -13.66 -4.40 17.04
N PHE A 233 -13.18 -5.35 16.24
CA PHE A 233 -12.35 -6.46 16.72
C PHE A 233 -11.17 -5.96 17.55
N TRP A 234 -10.63 -4.78 17.28
CA TRP A 234 -9.49 -4.22 18.01
C TRP A 234 -9.87 -3.64 19.38
N GLY A 235 -11.15 -3.34 19.64
CA GLY A 235 -11.59 -2.71 20.89
C GLY A 235 -10.79 -1.45 21.20
N ASP A 236 -10.23 -1.36 22.41
CA ASP A 236 -9.42 -0.22 22.87
C ASP A 236 -8.12 -0.02 22.06
N ALA A 237 -7.68 -1.02 21.30
CA ALA A 237 -6.51 -0.91 20.44
C ALA A 237 -6.84 -0.33 19.05
N ALA A 238 -8.12 -0.12 18.73
CA ALA A 238 -8.54 0.46 17.46
C ALA A 238 -7.90 1.83 17.24
N ILE A 239 -7.47 2.08 16.00
CA ILE A 239 -6.92 3.38 15.58
C ILE A 239 -7.97 4.03 14.71
N TYR A 240 -8.49 5.15 15.18
CA TYR A 240 -9.46 5.97 14.48
C TYR A 240 -8.77 7.13 13.76
N GLY A 241 -9.51 7.80 12.90
CA GLY A 241 -9.02 8.99 12.21
C GLY A 241 -10.06 9.60 11.31
N LYS A 242 -9.62 10.56 10.52
CA LYS A 242 -10.45 11.31 9.58
C LYS A 242 -10.28 10.75 8.18
N PHE A 243 -11.39 10.46 7.52
CA PHE A 243 -11.45 10.03 6.13
C PHE A 243 -11.99 11.19 5.30
N TYR A 244 -11.12 11.77 4.47
CA TYR A 244 -11.49 12.81 3.51
C TYR A 244 -11.82 12.15 2.18
N ILE A 245 -13.11 12.08 1.88
CA ILE A 245 -13.66 11.47 0.67
C ILE A 245 -13.72 12.56 -0.39
N LEU A 246 -12.78 12.51 -1.32
CA LEU A 246 -12.64 13.44 -2.44
C LEU A 246 -13.54 12.95 -3.58
N LYS A 247 -14.65 13.64 -3.81
CA LYS A 247 -15.58 13.35 -4.92
C LYS A 247 -15.16 14.14 -6.15
N TYR A 248 -14.89 13.43 -7.23
CA TYR A 248 -14.60 14.03 -8.51
C TYR A 248 -15.89 14.44 -9.23
N PRO A 249 -15.87 15.58 -9.95
CA PRO A 249 -17.07 16.05 -10.65
C PRO A 249 -17.37 15.24 -11.92
N GLN A 250 -16.38 14.49 -12.42
CA GLN A 250 -16.52 13.48 -13.47
C GLN A 250 -15.70 12.26 -13.07
N PRO A 251 -15.99 11.05 -13.62
CA PRO A 251 -15.16 9.88 -13.39
C PRO A 251 -13.69 10.20 -13.65
N HIS A 252 -12.86 10.04 -12.64
CA HIS A 252 -11.44 10.35 -12.66
C HIS A 252 -10.63 9.19 -13.22
N VAL A 253 -9.84 9.47 -14.25
CA VAL A 253 -8.83 8.55 -14.78
C VAL A 253 -7.51 8.75 -14.04
N PHE A 254 -6.87 7.66 -13.61
CA PHE A 254 -5.57 7.68 -12.95
C PHE A 254 -4.51 8.41 -13.78
N GLU A 255 -3.64 9.19 -13.12
CA GLU A 255 -2.56 9.95 -13.74
C GLU A 255 -1.64 9.06 -14.59
N VAL A 256 -1.26 7.90 -14.05
CA VAL A 256 -0.46 6.90 -14.75
C VAL A 256 -1.12 6.46 -16.06
N GLN A 257 -2.44 6.29 -16.06
CA GLN A 257 -3.19 5.91 -17.25
C GLN A 257 -3.28 7.04 -18.27
N LYS A 258 -3.44 8.29 -17.81
CA LYS A 258 -3.44 9.47 -18.70
C LYS A 258 -2.13 9.55 -19.48
N VAL A 259 -1.01 9.43 -18.78
CA VAL A 259 0.32 9.48 -19.39
C VAL A 259 0.53 8.29 -20.33
N ALA A 260 0.10 7.08 -19.96
CA ALA A 260 0.14 5.91 -20.85
C ALA A 260 -0.67 6.12 -22.15
N SER A 261 -1.82 6.78 -22.05
CA SER A 261 -2.67 7.14 -23.20
C SER A 261 -1.98 8.14 -24.12
N ILE A 262 -1.32 9.16 -23.54
CA ILE A 262 -0.50 10.12 -24.30
C ILE A 262 0.64 9.39 -25.02
N PHE A 263 1.39 8.53 -24.33
CA PHE A 263 2.52 7.81 -24.92
C PHE A 263 2.07 6.89 -26.06
N THR A 264 0.93 6.21 -25.89
CA THR A 264 0.34 5.36 -26.94
C THR A 264 -0.03 6.17 -28.18
N LEU A 265 -0.62 7.36 -28.00
CA LEU A 265 -0.93 8.25 -29.12
C LEU A 265 0.33 8.72 -29.85
N LEU A 266 1.39 9.05 -29.13
CA LEU A 266 2.65 9.52 -29.71
C LEU A 266 3.34 8.41 -30.51
N ASP A 267 3.26 7.16 -30.04
CA ASP A 267 3.92 6.01 -30.67
C ASP A 267 3.26 5.58 -31.99
N GLN A 268 1.92 5.52 -32.04
CA GLN A 268 1.14 5.22 -33.27
C GLN A 268 1.42 6.17 -34.43
N LYS A 269 2.02 7.30 -34.10
CA LYS A 269 2.15 8.47 -34.95
C LYS A 269 3.63 8.75 -35.25
N SER A 270 4.56 8.26 -34.41
CA SER A 270 6.02 8.45 -34.42
C SER A 270 6.73 8.61 -35.78
N VAL A 271 6.25 7.98 -36.85
CA VAL A 271 6.76 8.14 -38.23
C VAL A 271 6.63 9.59 -38.78
N LEU A 272 5.77 10.44 -38.20
CA LEU A 272 5.50 11.82 -38.66
C LEU A 272 6.15 12.94 -37.79
N PHE A 273 6.86 12.65 -36.69
CA PHE A 273 7.06 13.62 -35.59
C PHE A 273 8.50 14.10 -35.32
N LEU A 274 9.40 14.07 -36.31
CA LEU A 274 10.82 14.44 -36.11
C LEU A 274 11.16 15.92 -36.37
N THR A 275 10.19 16.84 -36.45
CA THR A 275 10.46 18.29 -36.60
C THR A 275 9.57 19.16 -35.70
N ASN A 276 10.10 20.31 -35.23
CA ASN A 276 9.42 21.25 -34.32
C ASN A 276 8.07 21.79 -34.86
N GLU A 277 7.91 21.88 -36.18
CA GLU A 277 6.65 22.31 -36.83
C GLU A 277 5.50 21.30 -36.65
N ASN A 278 5.81 20.03 -36.36
CA ASN A 278 4.81 18.97 -36.13
C ASN A 278 4.24 18.95 -34.69
N LEU A 279 4.77 19.79 -33.80
CA LEU A 279 4.38 19.85 -32.39
C LEU A 279 3.03 20.52 -32.18
N GLU A 280 2.80 21.64 -32.87
CA GLU A 280 1.52 22.35 -32.83
C GLU A 280 0.40 21.52 -33.46
N LEU A 281 0.74 20.76 -34.51
CA LEU A 281 -0.13 19.76 -35.12
C LEU A 281 -0.46 18.62 -34.14
N CYS A 282 0.53 18.16 -33.36
CA CYS A 282 0.35 17.18 -32.29
C CYS A 282 -0.65 17.65 -31.22
N ILE A 283 -0.49 18.89 -30.74
CA ILE A 283 -1.40 19.51 -29.76
C ILE A 283 -2.80 19.68 -30.37
N LYS A 284 -2.92 20.08 -31.65
CA LYS A 284 -4.20 20.16 -32.37
C LYS A 284 -4.87 18.78 -32.49
N ILE A 285 -4.11 17.73 -32.79
CA ILE A 285 -4.58 16.34 -32.85
C ILE A 285 -5.05 15.85 -31.46
N LEU A 286 -4.29 16.11 -30.41
CA LEU A 286 -4.66 15.76 -29.03
C LEU A 286 -5.96 16.48 -28.61
N LYS A 287 -6.06 17.78 -28.92
CA LYS A 287 -7.27 18.59 -28.68
C LYS A 287 -8.49 18.08 -29.46
N HIS A 288 -8.33 17.63 -30.71
CA HIS A 288 -9.46 17.17 -31.53
C HIS A 288 -9.87 15.72 -31.26
N LYS A 289 -8.92 14.79 -31.10
CA LYS A 289 -9.23 13.36 -30.94
C LYS A 289 -9.55 12.95 -29.52
N ASN A 290 -9.12 13.70 -28.51
CA ASN A 290 -9.36 13.33 -27.12
C ASN A 290 -9.47 14.54 -26.20
N ASN A 291 -10.57 15.26 -26.38
CA ASN A 291 -10.96 16.37 -25.52
C ASN A 291 -10.87 16.00 -24.03
N TYR A 292 -11.12 14.75 -23.63
CA TYR A 292 -11.06 14.33 -22.23
C TYR A 292 -9.66 14.47 -21.60
N LEU A 293 -8.58 14.03 -22.26
CA LEU A 293 -7.20 14.18 -21.75
C LEU A 293 -6.79 15.65 -21.55
N MET A 294 -7.31 16.55 -22.40
CA MET A 294 -7.07 18.00 -22.35
C MET A 294 -8.19 18.79 -21.65
N ARG A 295 -9.27 18.16 -21.19
CA ARG A 295 -10.39 18.79 -20.46
C ARG A 295 -10.60 18.18 -19.08
N ASP A 296 -9.71 17.28 -18.66
CA ASP A 296 -9.84 16.59 -17.39
C ASP A 296 -10.01 17.62 -16.25
N PRO A 297 -11.03 17.45 -15.39
CA PRO A 297 -11.39 18.33 -14.28
C PRO A 297 -10.25 18.65 -13.29
N LEU A 298 -9.14 17.91 -13.32
CA LEU A 298 -8.10 17.99 -12.29
C LEU A 298 -6.92 18.87 -12.67
N CYS A 299 -6.82 19.30 -13.93
CA CYS A 299 -5.97 20.43 -14.31
C CYS A 299 -6.52 21.79 -13.82
N TRP A 300 -7.67 21.83 -13.14
CA TRP A 300 -8.46 23.04 -12.86
C TRP A 300 -8.03 23.79 -11.60
N MET A 301 -7.03 23.26 -10.89
CA MET A 301 -6.73 23.60 -9.51
C MET A 301 -5.70 24.72 -9.35
N LYS A 302 -5.62 25.71 -10.26
CA LYS A 302 -4.71 26.88 -10.12
C LYS A 302 -5.48 28.18 -9.81
N PRO A 303 -5.56 28.62 -8.54
CA PRO A 303 -6.14 29.92 -8.17
C PRO A 303 -5.35 31.11 -8.75
N ASN A 304 -4.03 30.96 -8.93
CA ASN A 304 -3.13 32.06 -9.30
C ASN A 304 -3.18 32.49 -10.78
N LEU A 305 -3.92 31.80 -11.66
CA LEU A 305 -3.90 32.08 -13.11
C LEU A 305 -4.68 33.32 -13.52
N TYR A 306 -5.73 33.70 -12.77
CA TYR A 306 -6.53 34.88 -13.13
C TYR A 306 -5.88 36.22 -12.75
N LYS A 307 -4.86 36.22 -11.89
CA LYS A 307 -4.06 37.44 -11.65
C LYS A 307 -3.12 37.78 -12.82
N LYS A 308 -2.91 36.88 -13.81
CA LYS A 308 -1.91 37.06 -14.88
C LYS A 308 -2.38 36.83 -16.32
N ASN A 309 -3.67 36.72 -16.63
CA ASN A 309 -4.15 36.53 -18.02
C ASN A 309 -3.55 35.31 -18.75
N ILE A 310 -3.13 34.26 -18.03
CA ILE A 310 -2.55 33.07 -18.67
C ILE A 310 -3.69 32.13 -19.09
N ASN A 311 -3.82 31.90 -20.39
CA ASN A 311 -4.83 31.01 -20.98
C ASN A 311 -4.64 29.56 -20.50
N PHE A 312 -5.69 28.98 -19.91
CA PHE A 312 -5.75 27.62 -19.39
C PHE A 312 -5.17 26.55 -20.36
N ASN A 313 -5.45 26.70 -21.64
CA ASN A 313 -4.95 25.80 -22.68
C ASN A 313 -3.42 25.77 -22.75
N VAL A 314 -2.74 26.86 -22.39
CA VAL A 314 -1.28 27.00 -22.43
C VAL A 314 -0.63 26.17 -21.32
N MET A 315 -1.21 26.17 -20.11
CA MET A 315 -0.70 25.39 -18.98
C MET A 315 -0.85 23.88 -19.20
N GLN A 316 -2.02 23.44 -19.67
CA GLN A 316 -2.23 22.04 -20.02
C GLN A 316 -1.31 21.58 -21.16
N SER A 317 -1.13 22.45 -22.17
CA SER A 317 -0.15 22.18 -23.22
C SER A 317 1.25 22.05 -22.62
N GLY A 318 1.64 22.90 -21.65
CA GLY A 318 2.91 22.81 -20.94
C GLY A 318 3.12 21.49 -20.18
N GLU A 319 2.10 20.98 -19.48
CA GLU A 319 2.17 19.68 -18.80
C GLU A 319 2.27 18.52 -19.81
N VAL A 320 1.52 18.56 -20.90
CA VAL A 320 1.65 17.58 -21.99
C VAL A 320 3.04 17.64 -22.61
N MET A 321 3.60 18.84 -22.79
CA MET A 321 4.97 19.03 -23.30
C MET A 321 6.01 18.42 -22.35
N LYS A 322 5.87 18.62 -21.04
CA LYS A 322 6.73 17.99 -20.03
C LYS A 322 6.76 16.47 -20.19
N PHE A 323 5.59 15.83 -20.34
CA PHE A 323 5.52 14.38 -20.54
C PHE A 323 5.96 13.94 -21.94
N PHE A 324 5.85 14.78 -22.96
CA PHE A 324 6.43 14.54 -24.28
C PHE A 324 7.96 14.50 -24.22
N ASP A 325 8.58 15.45 -23.50
CA ASP A 325 10.03 15.45 -23.30
C ASP A 325 10.50 14.19 -22.57
N HIS A 326 9.79 13.79 -21.50
CA HIS A 326 10.06 12.53 -20.82
C HIS A 326 9.85 11.31 -21.73
N TYR A 327 8.83 11.31 -22.60
CA TYR A 327 8.62 10.26 -23.58
C TYR A 327 9.82 10.13 -24.53
N LEU A 328 10.35 11.25 -25.04
CA LEU A 328 11.54 11.26 -25.88
C LEU A 328 12.77 10.76 -25.14
N GLU A 329 12.99 11.20 -23.88
CA GLU A 329 14.10 10.71 -23.05
C GLU A 329 14.00 9.20 -22.77
N LEU A 330 12.79 8.69 -22.52
CA LEU A 330 12.57 7.25 -22.32
C LEU A 330 12.77 6.47 -23.62
N LYS A 331 12.43 7.03 -24.80
CA LYS A 331 12.73 6.41 -26.10
C LYS A 331 14.23 6.35 -26.41
N LYS A 332 15.01 7.30 -25.89
CA LYS A 332 16.48 7.25 -25.98
C LYS A 332 17.08 6.06 -25.21
N LEU A 333 16.30 5.38 -24.36
CA LEU A 333 16.72 4.14 -23.70
C LEU A 333 16.83 2.93 -24.67
N HIS A 334 16.69 3.13 -25.98
CA HIS A 334 16.82 2.16 -27.09
C HIS A 334 15.79 1.00 -27.10
N PRO A 335 15.46 0.44 -28.30
CA PRO A 335 14.24 -0.33 -28.53
C PRO A 335 14.17 -1.72 -27.89
N GLU A 336 15.28 -2.28 -27.43
CA GLU A 336 15.30 -3.56 -26.70
C GLU A 336 15.01 -3.38 -25.20
N ASN A 337 14.85 -2.14 -24.74
CA ASN A 337 14.48 -1.86 -23.37
C ASN A 337 12.98 -2.13 -23.15
N PRO A 338 12.61 -3.12 -22.32
CA PRO A 338 11.21 -3.44 -22.01
C PRO A 338 10.46 -2.29 -21.31
N LEU A 339 11.16 -1.24 -20.87
CA LEU A 339 10.55 -0.05 -20.27
C LEU A 339 9.66 0.73 -21.23
N SER A 340 10.07 0.86 -22.50
CA SER A 340 9.26 1.55 -23.51
C SER A 340 8.08 0.67 -23.96
N ALA A 341 8.32 -0.64 -24.15
CA ALA A 341 7.36 -1.59 -24.70
C ALA A 341 6.13 -1.87 -23.81
N ALA A 342 6.19 -1.66 -22.48
CA ALA A 342 5.09 -2.00 -21.57
C ALA A 342 4.26 -0.80 -21.05
N PHE A 343 4.58 0.44 -21.45
CA PHE A 343 3.70 1.59 -21.25
C PHE A 343 2.71 1.81 -22.41
N TYR A 344 2.76 0.96 -23.44
CA TYR A 344 1.81 0.98 -24.55
C TYR A 344 0.49 0.33 -24.20
N LEU A 345 -0.60 1.08 -24.33
CA LEU A 345 -1.95 0.52 -24.37
C LEU A 345 -2.12 -0.18 -25.72
N LYS A 346 -2.59 -1.43 -25.74
CA LYS A 346 -3.04 -2.01 -27.00
C LYS A 346 -4.22 -1.17 -27.52
N PRO A 347 -4.45 -1.10 -28.85
CA PRO A 347 -5.48 -0.21 -29.42
C PRO A 347 -6.91 -0.38 -28.86
N HIS A 348 -7.26 -1.54 -28.30
CA HIS A 348 -8.57 -1.83 -27.67
C HIS A 348 -8.60 -1.61 -26.15
N GLU A 349 -7.44 -1.38 -25.53
CA GLU A 349 -7.29 -1.00 -24.12
C GLU A 349 -7.15 0.53 -23.98
N ASN A 350 -7.04 1.20 -25.13
CA ASN A 350 -6.94 2.62 -25.25
C ASN A 350 -8.35 3.21 -25.11
N ILE A 351 -8.59 4.05 -24.09
CA ILE A 351 -9.89 4.77 -23.90
C ILE A 351 -10.27 5.60 -25.15
N LEU A 352 -9.32 5.79 -26.07
CA LEU A 352 -9.42 6.61 -27.27
C LEU A 352 -10.06 5.89 -28.47
N LYS A 353 -10.43 4.61 -28.34
CA LYS A 353 -11.32 3.93 -29.30
C LYS A 353 -12.61 3.62 -28.59
N ASP A 354 -13.57 4.53 -28.79
CA ASP A 354 -15.02 4.37 -28.74
C ASP A 354 -15.62 3.31 -27.79
N ASP A 355 -16.55 3.82 -26.99
CA ASP A 355 -17.71 3.15 -26.38
C ASP A 355 -17.66 2.72 -24.90
N GLU A 356 -18.70 3.18 -24.22
CA GLU A 356 -19.18 2.87 -22.88
C GLU A 356 -19.53 1.38 -22.71
N VAL A 357 -18.62 0.42 -22.83
CA VAL A 357 -18.98 -1.01 -22.61
C VAL A 357 -17.73 -1.74 -22.12
N ALA A 358 -17.52 -2.09 -20.85
CA ALA A 358 -18.37 -2.95 -20.03
C ALA A 358 -17.96 -2.81 -18.54
N LEU A 359 -18.75 -2.09 -17.75
CA LEU A 359 -18.57 -1.99 -16.29
C LEU A 359 -19.50 -2.91 -15.49
N GLU A 360 -20.33 -3.69 -16.17
CA GLU A 360 -21.25 -4.65 -15.56
C GLU A 360 -20.91 -6.09 -15.97
N SER A 361 -19.90 -6.67 -15.33
CA SER A 361 -19.96 -8.10 -15.02
C SER A 361 -19.39 -8.31 -13.63
N LEU A 362 -20.29 -8.10 -12.66
CA LEU A 362 -20.24 -8.81 -11.40
C LEU A 362 -20.18 -10.32 -11.67
N GLU A 363 -19.60 -11.02 -10.69
CA GLU A 363 -19.47 -12.47 -10.62
C GLU A 363 -18.28 -13.07 -11.36
N CYS A 364 -17.13 -13.11 -10.67
CA CYS A 364 -16.17 -14.16 -10.95
C CYS A 364 -15.60 -14.73 -9.66
N THR A 365 -16.00 -15.97 -9.39
CA THR A 365 -15.19 -17.01 -8.74
C THR A 365 -13.98 -17.43 -9.60
N GLN A 366 -13.81 -16.85 -10.80
CA GLN A 366 -12.65 -17.10 -11.65
C GLN A 366 -11.38 -16.40 -11.15
N PRO A 367 -10.20 -16.99 -11.40
CA PRO A 367 -8.92 -16.39 -11.07
C PRO A 367 -8.78 -15.00 -11.72
N ILE A 368 -8.48 -13.99 -10.89
CA ILE A 368 -8.21 -12.62 -11.35
C ILE A 368 -7.04 -12.69 -12.34
N LYS A 369 -7.24 -12.18 -13.57
CA LYS A 369 -6.15 -12.05 -14.55
C LYS A 369 -5.15 -11.00 -14.06
N LEU A 370 -4.07 -11.44 -13.42
CA LEU A 370 -2.96 -10.59 -12.95
C LEU A 370 -2.22 -9.88 -14.10
N SER A 371 -2.41 -10.33 -15.34
CA SER A 371 -1.77 -9.77 -16.54
C SER A 371 -2.54 -8.63 -17.18
N GLY A 372 -3.73 -8.27 -16.68
CA GLY A 372 -4.56 -7.21 -17.25
C GLY A 372 -3.96 -5.81 -17.05
N MET A 373 -3.97 -4.99 -18.10
CA MET A 373 -3.34 -3.66 -18.08
C MET A 373 -3.91 -2.73 -17.01
N HIS A 374 -5.22 -2.77 -16.75
CA HIS A 374 -5.86 -1.97 -15.70
C HIS A 374 -5.29 -2.27 -14.30
N ASN A 375 -4.97 -3.54 -14.02
CA ASN A 375 -4.32 -3.91 -12.76
C ASN A 375 -2.90 -3.37 -12.70
N ARG A 376 -2.14 -3.39 -13.81
CA ARG A 376 -0.76 -2.84 -13.86
C ARG A 376 -0.74 -1.33 -13.59
N LEU A 377 -1.60 -0.58 -14.28
CA LEU A 377 -1.68 0.87 -14.12
C LEU A 377 -2.22 1.25 -12.74
N GLY A 378 -3.23 0.53 -12.25
CA GLY A 378 -3.81 0.78 -10.92
C GLY A 378 -2.87 0.45 -9.77
N LEU A 379 -2.12 -0.65 -9.87
CA LEU A 379 -1.07 -0.99 -8.90
C LEU A 379 0.02 0.08 -8.89
N PHE A 380 0.47 0.48 -10.07
CA PHE A 380 1.53 1.49 -10.21
C PHE A 380 1.08 2.85 -9.67
N GLN A 381 -0.12 3.31 -10.04
CA GLN A 381 -0.75 4.49 -9.47
C GLN A 381 -0.79 4.42 -7.94
N SER A 382 -1.34 3.34 -7.38
CA SER A 382 -1.50 3.21 -5.93
C SER A 382 -0.16 3.21 -5.20
N LEU A 383 0.89 2.63 -5.79
CA LEU A 383 2.24 2.67 -5.24
C LEU A 383 2.83 4.09 -5.25
N LEU A 384 2.72 4.79 -6.38
CA LEU A 384 3.17 6.19 -6.49
C LEU A 384 2.41 7.10 -5.52
N GLU A 385 1.11 6.89 -5.32
CA GLU A 385 0.31 7.59 -4.31
C GLU A 385 0.89 7.37 -2.90
N GLN A 386 1.36 6.16 -2.55
CA GLN A 386 2.02 5.91 -1.26
C GLN A 386 3.34 6.66 -1.12
N TRP A 387 4.16 6.67 -2.17
CA TRP A 387 5.42 7.41 -2.19
C TRP A 387 5.19 8.92 -2.08
N CYS A 388 4.19 9.46 -2.79
CA CYS A 388 3.79 10.86 -2.69
C CYS A 388 3.39 11.18 -1.23
N CYS A 389 2.50 10.38 -0.65
CA CYS A 389 2.07 10.57 0.73
C CYS A 389 3.24 10.56 1.72
N GLN A 390 4.23 9.68 1.53
CA GLN A 390 5.42 9.63 2.36
C GLN A 390 6.26 10.91 2.25
N ILE A 391 6.61 11.33 1.03
CA ILE A 391 7.39 12.56 0.80
C ILE A 391 6.67 13.77 1.39
N TYR A 392 5.39 13.95 1.04
CA TYR A 392 4.61 15.12 1.44
C TYR A 392 4.26 15.13 2.93
N SER A 393 4.20 13.96 3.59
CA SER A 393 4.06 13.88 5.06
C SER A 393 5.35 14.22 5.80
N GLN A 394 6.52 14.00 5.19
CA GLN A 394 7.83 14.20 5.81
C GLN A 394 8.44 15.56 5.49
N ASN A 395 8.11 16.14 4.34
CA ASN A 395 8.67 17.41 3.87
C ASN A 395 7.66 18.56 3.98
N LYS A 396 7.72 19.27 5.12
CA LYS A 396 6.85 20.42 5.41
C LYS A 396 6.95 21.53 4.36
N SER A 397 8.15 21.86 3.90
CA SER A 397 8.34 22.96 2.96
C SER A 397 7.73 22.62 1.61
N LEU A 398 7.91 21.38 1.15
CA LEU A 398 7.28 20.90 -0.09
C LEU A 398 5.75 20.86 0.03
N PHE A 399 5.22 20.36 1.14
CA PHE A 399 3.78 20.37 1.41
C PHE A 399 3.19 21.79 1.38
N LYS A 400 3.88 22.75 2.00
CA LYS A 400 3.48 24.16 2.00
C LYS A 400 3.58 24.80 0.61
N ARG A 401 4.66 24.56 -0.14
CA ARG A 401 4.82 25.04 -1.52
C ARG A 401 3.74 24.51 -2.46
N LEU A 402 3.31 23.25 -2.28
CA LEU A 402 2.21 22.70 -3.07
C LEU A 402 0.93 23.52 -2.84
N ARG A 403 0.64 23.88 -1.59
CA ARG A 403 -0.51 24.71 -1.23
C ARG A 403 -0.40 26.15 -1.76
N ASP A 404 0.74 26.79 -1.51
CA ASP A 404 0.91 28.24 -1.67
C ASP A 404 1.30 28.62 -3.12
N ASP A 405 2.22 27.86 -3.72
CA ASP A 405 2.79 28.16 -5.04
C ASP A 405 2.18 27.30 -6.16
N ASN A 406 1.59 26.16 -5.78
CA ASN A 406 0.99 25.19 -6.70
C ASN A 406 1.97 24.70 -7.79
N LEU A 407 3.25 24.64 -7.41
CA LEU A 407 4.42 24.28 -8.22
C LEU A 407 5.47 23.59 -7.32
N ALA A 408 5.04 22.62 -6.53
CA ALA A 408 5.97 21.78 -5.77
C ALA A 408 6.50 20.68 -6.69
N VAL A 409 7.82 20.69 -6.92
CA VAL A 409 8.53 19.67 -7.70
C VAL A 409 9.30 18.78 -6.76
N ILE A 410 9.08 17.48 -6.84
CA ILE A 410 9.86 16.48 -6.13
C ILE A 410 11.27 16.46 -6.71
N ASN A 411 12.28 16.58 -5.84
CA ASN A 411 13.68 16.55 -6.22
C ASN A 411 14.32 15.19 -5.88
N ASP A 412 15.53 14.95 -6.42
CA ASP A 412 16.27 13.71 -6.22
C ASP A 412 16.46 13.37 -4.74
N GLU A 413 16.77 14.36 -3.89
CA GLU A 413 16.93 14.17 -2.44
C GLU A 413 15.64 13.63 -1.78
N SER A 414 14.47 14.11 -2.19
CA SER A 414 13.19 13.62 -1.68
C SER A 414 12.89 12.21 -2.17
N PHE A 415 13.29 11.88 -3.41
CA PHE A 415 13.12 10.56 -4.00
C PHE A 415 14.07 9.52 -3.37
N GLU A 416 15.34 9.87 -3.13
CA GLU A 416 16.32 9.00 -2.47
C GLU A 416 15.90 8.62 -1.05
N ARG A 417 15.29 9.55 -0.30
CA ARG A 417 14.74 9.30 1.05
C ARG A 417 13.59 8.30 1.10
N LEU A 418 13.00 7.93 -0.04
CA LEU A 418 11.99 6.87 -0.08
C LEU A 418 12.59 5.48 0.16
N GLU A 419 13.90 5.32 -0.08
CA GLU A 419 14.58 4.01 -0.04
C GLU A 419 13.85 2.96 -0.91
N CYS A 420 13.27 3.40 -2.04
CA CYS A 420 12.39 2.59 -2.88
C CYS A 420 13.10 1.79 -3.97
N THR A 421 14.44 1.76 -3.97
CA THR A 421 15.26 1.10 -4.99
C THR A 421 14.89 -0.37 -5.17
N ASP A 422 14.58 -1.07 -4.06
CA ASP A 422 14.17 -2.48 -4.07
C ASP A 422 12.75 -2.70 -4.61
N LEU A 423 12.00 -1.66 -4.92
CA LEU A 423 10.68 -1.74 -5.55
C LEU A 423 10.73 -1.41 -7.04
N LEU A 424 11.77 -0.72 -7.49
CA LEU A 424 12.00 -0.38 -8.89
C LEU A 424 12.49 -1.60 -9.65
N TYR A 425 12.16 -1.66 -10.94
CA TYR A 425 12.73 -2.68 -11.82
C TYR A 425 14.25 -2.50 -11.85
N PRO A 426 15.05 -3.58 -11.69
CA PRO A 426 16.49 -3.47 -11.72
C PRO A 426 16.92 -3.01 -13.11
N TYR A 427 17.28 -1.73 -13.20
CA TYR A 427 17.87 -1.22 -14.42
C TYR A 427 19.20 -1.95 -14.63
N SER A 428 19.52 -2.27 -15.87
CA SER A 428 20.83 -2.79 -16.26
C SER A 428 21.13 -2.34 -17.68
N LEU A 429 22.37 -1.93 -17.93
CA LEU A 429 22.82 -1.70 -19.30
C LEU A 429 22.80 -3.04 -20.05
N GLN A 430 22.34 -3.01 -21.31
CA GLN A 430 22.31 -4.19 -22.16
C GLN A 430 23.75 -4.62 -22.53
N ASP A 431 23.97 -5.93 -22.70
CA ASP A 431 25.29 -6.47 -23.06
C ASP A 431 25.84 -5.84 -24.35
N ASN A 432 24.97 -5.54 -25.31
CA ASN A 432 25.33 -4.87 -26.56
C ASN A 432 25.83 -3.43 -26.34
N GLN A 433 25.24 -2.69 -25.39
CA GLN A 433 25.70 -1.35 -25.04
C GLN A 433 27.05 -1.41 -24.32
N ILE A 434 27.21 -2.36 -23.39
CA ILE A 434 28.48 -2.58 -22.69
C ILE A 434 29.56 -2.95 -23.71
N LYS A 435 29.24 -3.81 -24.69
CA LYS A 435 30.15 -4.19 -25.78
C LYS A 435 30.54 -3.00 -26.64
N ALA A 436 29.58 -2.16 -27.06
CA ALA A 436 29.87 -0.96 -27.83
C ALA A 436 30.75 0.04 -27.06
N ILE A 437 30.53 0.22 -25.76
CA ILE A 437 31.39 1.05 -24.90
C ILE A 437 32.80 0.45 -24.83
N LYS A 438 32.93 -0.87 -24.66
CA LYS A 438 34.23 -1.56 -24.64
C LYS A 438 34.98 -1.35 -25.95
N GLU A 439 34.31 -1.54 -27.09
CA GLU A 439 34.91 -1.37 -28.42
C GLU A 439 35.37 0.08 -28.66
N ASP A 440 34.56 1.09 -28.31
CA ASP A 440 34.91 2.52 -28.44
C ASP A 440 36.10 2.91 -27.55
N MET A 441 36.15 2.41 -26.31
CA MET A 441 37.26 2.70 -25.39
C MET A 441 38.56 2.00 -25.80
N VAL A 442 38.48 0.78 -26.33
CA VAL A 442 39.65 0.08 -26.88
C VAL A 442 40.20 0.83 -28.09
N LEU A 443 39.34 1.34 -28.98
CA LEU A 443 39.74 2.16 -30.13
C LEU A 443 40.40 3.48 -29.71
N LYS A 444 40.01 4.04 -28.55
CA LYS A 444 40.58 5.28 -27.98
C LYS A 444 41.82 5.05 -27.10
N ASN A 445 42.26 3.81 -26.90
CA ASN A 445 43.32 3.43 -25.95
C ASN A 445 43.02 3.83 -24.49
N GLU A 446 41.74 3.84 -24.08
CA GLU A 446 41.28 4.23 -22.73
C GLU A 446 40.58 3.06 -22.00
N SER A 447 41.14 1.85 -22.13
CA SER A 447 40.53 0.62 -21.57
C SER A 447 40.35 0.65 -20.05
N ASP A 448 41.17 1.43 -19.33
CA ASP A 448 41.08 1.65 -17.89
C ASP A 448 39.81 2.42 -17.48
N LYS A 449 39.21 3.19 -18.39
CA LYS A 449 38.00 4.00 -18.13
C LYS A 449 36.68 3.28 -18.38
N ILE A 450 36.71 2.04 -18.88
CA ILE A 450 35.51 1.28 -19.27
C ILE A 450 34.50 1.20 -18.10
N GLU A 451 34.94 0.80 -16.91
CA GLU A 451 34.06 0.64 -15.75
C GLU A 451 33.43 1.96 -15.31
N ALA A 452 34.22 3.04 -15.31
CA ALA A 452 33.73 4.37 -14.96
C ALA A 452 32.67 4.86 -15.95
N ILE A 453 32.85 4.63 -17.26
CA ILE A 453 31.93 5.05 -18.31
C ILE A 453 30.65 4.21 -18.31
N VAL A 454 30.76 2.89 -18.08
CA VAL A 454 29.61 2.00 -17.89
C VAL A 454 28.79 2.47 -16.69
N THR A 455 29.45 2.75 -15.56
CA THR A 455 28.78 3.26 -14.35
C THR A 455 28.12 4.62 -14.59
N PHE A 456 28.79 5.53 -15.30
CA PHE A 456 28.24 6.84 -15.64
C PHE A 456 27.01 6.73 -16.55
N ARG A 457 27.09 5.93 -17.61
CA ARG A 457 25.97 5.64 -18.53
C ARG A 457 24.79 5.04 -17.78
N PHE A 458 25.07 4.07 -16.92
CA PHE A 458 24.08 3.41 -16.07
C PHE A 458 23.32 4.43 -15.20
N LYS A 459 24.06 5.27 -14.46
CA LYS A 459 23.47 6.31 -13.61
C LYS A 459 22.67 7.33 -14.42
N ALA A 460 23.14 7.70 -15.61
CA ALA A 460 22.44 8.63 -16.48
C ALA A 460 21.08 8.07 -16.96
N GLU A 461 21.02 6.80 -17.35
CA GLU A 461 19.78 6.16 -17.76
C GLU A 461 18.82 5.94 -16.58
N GLN A 462 19.34 5.53 -15.41
CA GLN A 462 18.56 5.46 -14.18
C GLN A 462 17.96 6.82 -13.80
N SER A 463 18.75 7.90 -13.91
CA SER A 463 18.29 9.27 -13.65
C SER A 463 17.12 9.68 -14.56
N ARG A 464 17.14 9.32 -15.85
CA ARG A 464 16.00 9.57 -16.76
C ARG A 464 14.71 8.89 -16.28
N VAL A 465 14.83 7.65 -15.81
CA VAL A 465 13.67 6.91 -15.25
C VAL A 465 13.17 7.58 -13.98
N HIS A 466 14.07 7.92 -13.05
CA HIS A 466 13.70 8.60 -11.80
C HIS A 466 13.01 9.94 -12.06
N GLN A 467 13.53 10.75 -13.00
CA GLN A 467 12.92 12.02 -13.40
C GLN A 467 11.50 11.84 -13.93
N PHE A 468 11.25 10.82 -14.74
CA PHE A 468 9.91 10.48 -15.20
C PHE A 468 8.98 10.08 -14.05
N LEU A 469 9.46 9.25 -13.12
CA LEU A 469 8.68 8.85 -11.94
C LEU A 469 8.33 10.04 -11.06
N MET A 470 9.28 10.94 -10.81
CA MET A 470 9.04 12.17 -10.06
C MET A 470 8.03 13.07 -10.78
N ALA A 471 8.09 13.19 -12.11
CA ALA A 471 7.10 13.95 -12.88
C ALA A 471 5.68 13.36 -12.77
N LEU A 472 5.55 12.03 -12.79
CA LEU A 472 4.27 11.35 -12.52
C LEU A 472 3.77 11.64 -11.09
N MET A 473 4.68 11.59 -10.12
CA MET A 473 4.35 11.87 -8.72
C MET A 473 3.95 13.34 -8.51
N ASP A 474 4.58 14.30 -9.19
CA ASP A 474 4.16 15.71 -9.19
C ASP A 474 2.72 15.84 -9.68
N LEU A 475 2.37 15.14 -10.77
CA LEU A 475 1.02 15.14 -11.33
C LEU A 475 -0.01 14.55 -10.34
N ILE A 476 0.34 13.45 -9.68
CA ILE A 476 -0.49 12.84 -8.62
C ILE A 476 -0.66 13.79 -7.45
N ALA A 477 0.42 14.41 -6.98
CA ALA A 477 0.39 15.35 -5.87
C ALA A 477 -0.50 16.56 -6.19
N TYR A 478 -0.40 17.09 -7.41
CA TYR A 478 -1.24 18.18 -7.87
C TYR A 478 -2.73 17.81 -7.95
N ASN A 479 -3.07 16.62 -8.46
CA ASN A 479 -4.48 16.23 -8.62
C ASN A 479 -5.12 15.69 -7.33
N GLN A 480 -4.35 15.05 -6.45
CA GLN A 480 -4.86 14.35 -5.26
C GLN A 480 -4.53 15.11 -3.97
N ILE A 481 -3.25 15.39 -3.73
CA ILE A 481 -2.78 15.94 -2.45
C ILE A 481 -3.14 17.42 -2.32
N TYR A 482 -3.00 18.20 -3.39
CA TYR A 482 -3.41 19.60 -3.38
C TYR A 482 -4.93 19.72 -3.13
N PHE A 483 -5.75 18.90 -3.79
CA PHE A 483 -7.19 18.86 -3.52
C PHE A 483 -7.48 18.60 -2.04
N PHE A 484 -6.88 17.55 -1.49
CA PHE A 484 -6.96 17.24 -0.07
C PHE A 484 -6.53 18.40 0.84
N GLN A 485 -5.42 19.08 0.53
CA GLN A 485 -4.94 20.24 1.29
C GLN A 485 -5.94 21.39 1.30
N GLN A 486 -6.54 21.69 0.15
CA GLN A 486 -7.51 22.77 0.03
C GLN A 486 -8.78 22.49 0.84
N CYS A 487 -9.21 21.23 0.89
CA CYS A 487 -10.32 20.79 1.75
C CYS A 487 -10.02 21.04 3.23
N ILE A 488 -8.84 20.63 3.71
CA ILE A 488 -8.44 20.82 5.11
C ILE A 488 -8.37 22.31 5.46
N TYR A 489 -7.73 23.11 4.61
CA TYR A 489 -7.50 24.52 4.89
C TYR A 489 -8.81 25.30 5.00
N ARG A 490 -9.75 25.09 4.08
CA ARG A 490 -11.05 25.79 4.12
C ARG A 490 -11.92 25.41 5.29
N TYR A 491 -11.94 24.13 5.68
CA TYR A 491 -12.67 23.69 6.85
C TYR A 491 -12.19 24.38 8.13
N SER A 492 -10.87 24.53 8.30
CA SER A 492 -10.32 25.24 9.45
C SER A 492 -10.77 26.72 9.52
N ASN A 493 -10.97 27.37 8.38
CA ASN A 493 -11.45 28.75 8.31
C ASN A 493 -12.95 28.90 8.60
N ILE A 494 -13.78 27.90 8.23
CA ILE A 494 -15.22 27.88 8.49
C ILE A 494 -15.50 27.61 9.98
N ASP A 495 -14.84 26.60 10.56
CA ASP A 495 -14.95 26.29 11.99
C ASP A 495 -14.52 27.46 12.88
N ASN A 496 -13.52 28.23 12.46
CA ASN A 496 -13.04 29.42 13.18
C ASN A 496 -14.07 30.57 13.21
N LYS A 497 -14.97 30.68 12.22
CA LYS A 497 -16.04 31.69 12.22
C LYS A 497 -17.22 31.29 13.11
N LEU A 498 -17.48 29.99 13.26
CA LEU A 498 -18.55 29.45 14.11
C LEU A 498 -18.14 29.30 15.59
N ASN A 499 -16.85 29.07 15.87
CA ASN A 499 -16.35 28.72 17.21
C ASN A 499 -15.58 29.83 17.95
N THR A 500 -15.97 31.10 17.79
CA THR A 500 -15.49 32.19 18.67
C THR A 500 -15.86 32.02 20.16
N ALA A 501 -16.58 30.95 20.53
CA ALA A 501 -16.84 30.56 21.92
C ALA A 501 -16.18 29.24 22.41
N LYS A 502 -15.56 28.42 21.55
CA LYS A 502 -14.87 27.17 21.98
C LYS A 502 -13.63 26.87 21.11
N MET A 503 -12.46 27.24 21.61
CA MET A 503 -11.16 26.90 21.01
C MET A 503 -10.88 25.38 21.09
N SER A 504 -10.35 24.77 20.00
CA SER A 504 -9.07 24.01 20.06
C SER A 504 -8.59 23.28 18.79
N LEU A 505 -9.41 22.97 17.76
CA LEU A 505 -8.90 22.18 16.62
C LEU A 505 -8.42 23.00 15.41
N GLY A 506 -9.12 24.09 15.07
CA GLY A 506 -8.84 24.91 13.88
C GLY A 506 -7.54 25.73 13.96
N ARG A 507 -7.24 26.34 15.12
CA ARG A 507 -5.96 27.05 15.36
C ARG A 507 -4.74 26.14 15.47
N ALA A 508 -4.91 24.87 15.86
CA ALA A 508 -3.79 23.91 15.94
C ALA A 508 -3.32 23.43 14.56
N LEU A 509 -4.19 23.51 13.53
CA LEU A 509 -3.87 23.10 12.16
C LEU A 509 -3.28 24.24 11.32
N ALA A 510 -3.58 25.50 11.63
CA ALA A 510 -3.14 26.67 10.85
C ALA A 510 -2.02 27.50 11.52
N ASP A 511 -2.02 27.66 12.85
CA ASP A 511 -1.15 28.67 13.52
C ASP A 511 -0.13 28.10 14.52
N ALA A 512 -0.18 26.80 14.85
CA ALA A 512 0.77 26.20 15.80
C ALA A 512 1.87 25.40 15.09
N GLY A 513 2.97 26.07 14.72
CA GLY A 513 4.29 25.41 14.49
C GLY A 513 4.28 24.18 13.57
N GLU A 514 3.47 24.22 12.49
CA GLU A 514 2.89 23.08 11.76
C GLU A 514 3.85 21.89 11.56
N ARG A 515 3.65 20.77 12.26
CA ARG A 515 4.06 19.47 11.73
C ARG A 515 2.96 19.05 10.76
N VAL A 516 3.31 18.79 9.50
CA VAL A 516 2.35 18.18 8.54
C VAL A 516 1.86 16.89 9.18
N LYS A 517 0.55 16.77 9.44
CA LYS A 517 -0.01 15.53 9.98
C LYS A 517 0.18 14.45 8.90
N PRO A 518 0.87 13.33 9.22
CA PRO A 518 1.08 12.28 8.25
C PRO A 518 -0.26 11.71 7.75
N PHE A 519 -0.34 11.38 6.46
CA PHE A 519 -1.56 10.88 5.82
C PHE A 519 -1.25 9.81 4.76
N ARG A 520 -2.29 9.10 4.32
CA ARG A 520 -2.22 8.14 3.20
C ARG A 520 -3.45 8.24 2.31
N ILE A 521 -3.24 8.21 1.00
CA ILE A 521 -4.31 7.93 0.03
C ILE A 521 -4.56 6.42 0.06
N LEU A 522 -5.82 6.03 0.26
CA LEU A 522 -6.18 4.61 0.33
C LEU A 522 -6.10 3.97 -1.06
N PRO A 523 -5.47 2.78 -1.17
CA PRO A 523 -5.35 2.07 -2.43
C PRO A 523 -6.74 1.71 -2.94
N ARG A 524 -6.96 1.92 -4.24
CA ARG A 524 -8.25 1.74 -4.88
C ARG A 524 -8.12 0.90 -6.15
N SER A 525 -9.21 0.20 -6.44
CA SER A 525 -9.33 -0.55 -7.69
C SER A 525 -9.52 0.40 -8.86
N PHE A 526 -9.15 -0.04 -10.06
CA PHE A 526 -9.34 0.72 -11.28
C PHE A 526 -10.81 1.11 -11.55
N THR A 527 -11.75 0.30 -11.05
CA THR A 527 -13.20 0.58 -11.18
C THR A 527 -13.71 1.68 -10.23
N GLN A 528 -12.87 2.17 -9.32
CA GLN A 528 -13.22 3.24 -8.37
C GLN A 528 -12.67 4.57 -8.88
N ASN A 529 -13.41 5.17 -9.81
CA ASN A 529 -13.06 6.41 -10.49
C ASN A 529 -13.83 7.64 -9.97
N THR A 530 -14.90 7.47 -9.20
CA THR A 530 -15.68 8.62 -8.68
C THR A 530 -15.06 9.26 -7.44
N TYR A 531 -14.38 8.46 -6.62
CA TYR A 531 -13.88 8.90 -5.32
C TYR A 531 -12.39 8.57 -5.14
N SER A 532 -11.70 9.43 -4.40
CA SER A 532 -10.41 9.14 -3.76
C SER A 532 -10.54 9.39 -2.27
N CYS A 533 -9.81 8.66 -1.43
CA CYS A 533 -9.94 8.80 0.01
C CYS A 533 -8.57 9.01 0.66
N CYS A 534 -8.42 10.12 1.39
CA CYS A 534 -7.25 10.38 2.23
C CYS A 534 -7.56 10.04 3.69
N PHE A 535 -6.76 9.18 4.29
CA PHE A 535 -6.85 8.83 5.71
C PHE A 535 -5.79 9.60 6.52
N VAL A 536 -6.25 10.26 7.58
CA VAL A 536 -5.41 10.95 8.57
C VAL A 536 -5.68 10.33 9.94
N PRO A 537 -4.74 9.58 10.53
CA PRO A 537 -4.94 8.95 11.83
C PRO A 537 -5.04 10.01 12.93
N ASP A 538 -5.89 9.74 13.92
CA ASP A 538 -6.04 10.56 15.12
C ASP A 538 -6.01 9.66 16.36
N GLN A 539 -4.94 9.79 17.14
CA GLN A 539 -4.72 8.96 18.33
C GLN A 539 -5.71 9.26 19.47
N HIS A 540 -6.41 10.39 19.42
CA HIS A 540 -7.37 10.81 20.44
C HIS A 540 -8.83 10.58 20.03
N ALA A 541 -9.06 10.24 18.76
CA ALA A 541 -10.40 9.98 18.26
C ALA A 541 -10.97 8.67 18.84
N LYS A 542 -12.28 8.70 19.17
CA LYS A 542 -13.03 7.53 19.67
C LYS A 542 -13.82 6.80 18.58
N ALA A 543 -13.99 7.43 17.43
CA ALA A 543 -14.67 6.93 16.26
C ALA A 543 -14.05 7.56 15.01
N ASN A 544 -14.29 6.97 13.83
CA ASN A 544 -13.88 7.62 12.58
C ASN A 544 -14.78 8.80 12.27
N GLU A 545 -14.19 9.86 11.75
CA GLU A 545 -14.90 10.98 11.17
C GLU A 545 -14.82 10.87 9.64
N TYR A 546 -15.94 11.12 8.96
CA TYR A 546 -16.02 11.04 7.50
C TYR A 546 -16.41 12.40 6.96
N LEU A 547 -15.61 12.88 6.01
CA LEU A 547 -15.71 14.23 5.47
C LEU A 547 -15.83 14.10 3.96
N LEU A 548 -17.01 14.39 3.42
CA LEU A 548 -17.25 14.39 1.98
C LEU A 548 -16.89 15.76 1.41
N CYS A 549 -15.92 15.76 0.50
CA CYS A 549 -15.41 16.95 -0.16
C CYS A 549 -15.84 16.93 -1.62
N GLU A 550 -16.77 17.80 -1.99
CA GLU A 550 -17.28 17.88 -3.36
C GLU A 550 -16.63 19.03 -4.13
N LEU A 551 -16.15 18.73 -5.33
CA LEU A 551 -15.78 19.70 -6.34
C LEU A 551 -17.01 20.04 -7.19
N GLU A 552 -17.42 21.30 -7.20
CA GLU A 552 -18.41 21.79 -8.18
C GLU A 552 -17.72 22.51 -9.33
N PHE A 553 -18.15 22.23 -10.56
CA PHE A 553 -17.82 23.09 -11.69
C PHE A 553 -18.53 24.43 -11.53
N GLN A 554 -17.80 25.52 -11.27
CA GLN A 554 -18.40 26.84 -11.40
C GLN A 554 -18.74 27.12 -12.86
N LYS A 555 -19.95 27.67 -13.10
CA LYS A 555 -20.29 28.34 -14.36
C LYS A 555 -19.23 29.42 -14.63
N PRO A 556 -18.89 29.70 -15.90
CA PRO A 556 -17.90 30.74 -16.21
C PRO A 556 -18.31 32.06 -15.53
N LEU A 557 -17.45 32.55 -14.64
CA LEU A 557 -17.62 33.85 -13.98
C LEU A 557 -17.63 34.92 -15.07
N GLN A 558 -18.76 35.63 -15.19
CA GLN A 558 -18.90 36.72 -16.16
C GLN A 558 -18.20 38.01 -15.73
N ASP A 559 -17.81 38.15 -14.46
CA ASP A 559 -17.22 39.39 -13.95
C ASP A 559 -16.04 39.05 -13.03
N GLY A 560 -14.89 39.70 -13.26
CA GLY A 560 -13.56 39.42 -12.70
C GLY A 560 -13.37 39.47 -11.17
N VAL A 561 -14.24 38.81 -10.41
CA VAL A 561 -14.11 38.52 -8.99
C VAL A 561 -13.03 37.44 -8.78
N SER A 562 -12.23 37.56 -7.72
CA SER A 562 -11.15 36.61 -7.41
C SER A 562 -11.67 35.18 -7.27
N PHE A 563 -11.09 34.26 -8.04
CA PHE A 563 -11.46 32.85 -8.04
C PHE A 563 -10.97 32.15 -6.77
N ASP A 564 -11.92 31.70 -5.97
CA ASP A 564 -11.70 30.78 -4.87
C ASP A 564 -11.70 29.34 -5.44
N PHE A 565 -10.76 28.48 -5.01
CA PHE A 565 -10.74 27.05 -5.33
C PHE A 565 -12.15 26.40 -5.34
N PRO A 566 -12.51 25.47 -6.25
CA PRO A 566 -13.90 25.01 -6.39
C PRO A 566 -14.33 23.95 -5.37
N VAL A 567 -13.87 24.02 -4.12
CA VAL A 567 -14.45 23.24 -3.01
C VAL A 567 -15.55 24.07 -2.39
N GLN A 568 -16.78 23.82 -2.83
CA GLN A 568 -17.94 24.55 -2.30
C GLN A 568 -18.37 23.99 -0.94
N HIS A 569 -18.34 22.67 -0.75
CA HIS A 569 -18.88 22.04 0.46
C HIS A 569 -18.01 20.88 0.95
N MET A 570 -17.56 21.01 2.20
CA MET A 570 -17.07 19.90 2.99
C MET A 570 -18.14 19.58 4.02
N THR A 571 -18.69 18.38 3.95
CA THR A 571 -19.79 17.95 4.80
C THR A 571 -19.32 16.80 5.66
N GLU A 572 -19.48 16.92 6.98
CA GLU A 572 -19.34 15.78 7.87
C GLU A 572 -20.52 14.84 7.65
N ILE A 573 -20.24 13.58 7.37
CA ILE A 573 -21.24 12.57 7.04
C ILE A 573 -21.12 11.36 7.97
N SER A 574 -22.21 10.61 8.10
CA SER A 574 -22.25 9.32 8.80
C SER A 574 -22.61 8.24 7.78
N PRO A 575 -21.63 7.76 6.99
CA PRO A 575 -21.90 6.94 5.83
C PRO A 575 -22.39 5.55 6.22
N THR A 576 -23.40 5.08 5.49
CA THR A 576 -23.94 3.73 5.54
C THR A 576 -22.93 2.70 5.01
N LEU A 577 -23.21 1.40 5.20
CA LEU A 577 -22.37 0.33 4.67
C LEU A 577 -22.28 0.40 3.14
N VAL A 578 -23.38 0.77 2.48
CA VAL A 578 -23.45 0.89 1.02
C VAL A 578 -22.58 2.05 0.56
N GLU A 579 -22.73 3.22 1.17
CA GLU A 579 -21.91 4.40 0.85
C GLU A 579 -20.42 4.15 1.08
N LEU A 580 -20.04 3.48 2.17
CA LEU A 580 -18.64 3.11 2.42
C LEU A 580 -18.07 2.16 1.35
N LYS A 581 -18.90 1.30 0.74
CA LYS A 581 -18.48 0.48 -0.40
C LYS A 581 -18.33 1.31 -1.66
N ASP A 582 -19.25 2.24 -1.89
CA ASP A 582 -19.27 3.11 -3.06
C ASP A 582 -18.10 4.09 -3.06
N TYR A 583 -17.78 4.67 -1.90
CA TYR A 583 -16.57 5.49 -1.68
C TYR A 583 -15.27 4.68 -1.75
N GLY A 584 -15.36 3.35 -1.79
CA GLY A 584 -14.21 2.45 -1.83
C GLY A 584 -13.45 2.30 -0.52
N LEU A 585 -14.08 2.67 0.60
CA LEU A 585 -13.56 2.51 1.95
C LEU A 585 -13.82 1.11 2.53
N LEU A 586 -14.68 0.33 1.90
CA LEU A 586 -14.94 -1.08 2.18
C LEU A 586 -15.06 -1.88 0.88
N HIS A 587 -14.73 -3.17 0.95
CA HIS A 587 -14.90 -4.08 -0.18
C HIS A 587 -16.39 -4.30 -0.48
N ARG A 588 -16.77 -4.42 -1.77
CA ARG A 588 -18.18 -4.60 -2.20
C ARG A 588 -18.90 -5.77 -1.50
N ARG A 589 -18.16 -6.84 -1.19
CA ARG A 589 -18.66 -8.04 -0.46
C ARG A 589 -18.68 -7.92 1.07
N CYS A 590 -18.32 -6.77 1.64
CA CYS A 590 -18.35 -6.56 3.09
C CYS A 590 -19.79 -6.72 3.60
N LEU A 591 -20.02 -7.56 4.61
CA LEU A 591 -21.36 -7.92 5.06
C LEU A 591 -21.91 -6.99 6.15
N SER A 592 -21.05 -6.38 6.95
CA SER A 592 -21.49 -5.57 8.09
C SER A 592 -20.54 -4.42 8.36
N LEU A 593 -21.14 -3.29 8.73
CA LEU A 593 -20.47 -2.32 9.58
C LEU A 593 -20.63 -2.79 11.00
N PHE A 594 -19.53 -3.00 11.70
CA PHE A 594 -19.50 -2.80 13.14
C PHE A 594 -20.67 -3.44 13.94
N LYS A 595 -21.07 -4.69 13.65
CA LYS A 595 -22.07 -5.39 14.49
C LYS A 595 -21.47 -5.89 15.79
#